data_AF-D1B0Q8-F1
#
_entry.id   AF-D1B0Q8-F1
#
_cell.length_a   1.000
_cell.length_b   1.000
_cell.length_c   1.000
_cell.angle_alpha   90.00
_cell.angle_beta   90.00
_cell.angle_gamma   90.00
#
_symmetry.space_group_name_H-M   'P 1'
#
loop_
_entity.id
_entity.type
_entity.pdbx_description
1 polymer ?
#
loop_
_entity_poly.entity_id
_entity_poly.type
_entity_poly.pdbx_seq_one_letter_code
_entity_poly.pdbx_strand_id
1 'polypeptide(L)'
;MKAVGMIFALLVIFVGCSEPSNVRNENVDVVYQKRIEALLLKGHHSSHSYEPLVWKKLHSSEVVSKRIGKRALFIQHRFREKNIYKGSLEKESVYFIGDGTPSLMFDFDVKKAFDAFISNPTIQKLFASSIWNLESLHVNYQQSASNKASKEVVKDFIYSIRHYSKEDLSYLEEEISKAYMPLSIANTMALFMSMRLFPELLEELLFDEVIYTGTYK
;
A
#
# COMPACT_ATOMS: atom_id res chain seq x y z
N MET A 1 53.90 -54.41 6.79
CA MET A 1 54.11 -53.02 6.32
C MET A 1 54.01 -53.05 4.80
N LYS A 2 53.11 -52.39 4.07
CA LYS A 2 52.29 -51.19 4.29
C LYS A 2 50.89 -51.42 3.71
N ALA A 3 49.87 -50.89 4.37
CA ALA A 3 48.49 -50.78 3.88
C ALA A 3 48.24 -49.33 3.46
N VAL A 4 47.83 -49.08 2.21
CA VAL A 4 47.21 -47.84 1.69
C VAL A 4 46.60 -48.24 0.32
N GLY A 5 45.37 -47.90 -0.09
CA GLY A 5 44.44 -46.93 0.44
C GLY A 5 43.01 -47.22 -0.01
N MET A 6 42.12 -46.79 0.87
CA MET A 6 40.68 -46.68 0.78
C MET A 6 40.39 -45.28 0.21
N ILE A 7 39.60 -45.15 -0.86
CA ILE A 7 39.00 -43.86 -1.24
C ILE A 7 37.51 -44.08 -1.40
N PHE A 8 36.79 -43.74 -0.34
CA PHE A 8 35.35 -43.56 -0.30
C PHE A 8 35.07 -42.06 -0.37
N ALA A 9 34.10 -41.71 -1.22
CA ALA A 9 33.20 -40.56 -1.14
C ALA A 9 33.78 -39.12 -1.10
N LEU A 10 33.28 -38.24 -1.97
CA LEU A 10 32.11 -37.44 -1.63
C LEU A 10 31.59 -36.69 -2.86
N LEU A 11 30.30 -36.90 -3.14
CA LEU A 11 29.48 -36.15 -4.06
C LEU A 11 29.34 -34.71 -3.52
N VAL A 12 29.99 -33.73 -4.14
CA VAL A 12 29.78 -32.30 -3.80
C VAL A 12 28.54 -31.83 -4.55
N ILE A 13 27.41 -31.88 -3.87
CA ILE A 13 26.19 -31.16 -4.24
C ILE A 13 26.51 -29.67 -4.08
N PHE A 14 26.61 -28.93 -5.19
CA PHE A 14 26.53 -27.47 -5.17
C PHE A 14 25.11 -27.08 -4.76
N VAL A 15 24.87 -27.05 -3.45
CA VAL A 15 23.73 -26.32 -2.87
C VAL A 15 24.06 -24.85 -3.08
N GLY A 16 23.33 -24.21 -3.98
CA GLY A 16 23.33 -22.76 -4.12
C GLY A 16 22.87 -22.15 -2.81
N CYS A 17 23.83 -21.71 -1.99
CA CYS A 17 23.60 -20.65 -1.03
C CYS A 17 23.35 -19.37 -1.83
N SER A 18 22.08 -19.09 -2.15
CA SER A 18 21.68 -17.71 -2.40
C SER A 18 22.02 -16.92 -1.15
N GLU A 19 22.86 -15.89 -1.31
CA GLU A 19 23.18 -14.92 -0.25
C GLU A 19 21.90 -14.49 0.47
N PRO A 20 21.93 -14.29 1.81
CA PRO A 20 20.80 -13.68 2.48
C PRO A 20 20.60 -12.30 1.88
N SER A 21 19.52 -12.12 1.11
CA SER A 21 19.08 -10.81 0.68
C SER A 21 18.97 -9.94 1.94
N ASN A 22 19.54 -8.73 1.90
CA ASN A 22 19.44 -7.78 3.01
C ASN A 22 18.00 -7.26 3.11
N VAL A 23 17.09 -8.10 3.61
CA VAL A 23 15.69 -7.75 3.83
C VAL A 23 15.63 -6.74 4.97
N ARG A 24 15.10 -5.54 4.70
CA ARG A 24 14.90 -4.54 5.74
C ARG A 24 13.57 -4.82 6.45
N ASN A 25 13.62 -5.16 7.74
CA ASN A 25 12.44 -5.37 8.57
C ASN A 25 12.26 -4.23 9.58
N GLU A 26 11.22 -3.44 9.40
CA GLU A 26 10.80 -2.34 10.26
C GLU A 26 9.57 -2.75 11.08
N ASN A 27 9.83 -3.51 12.15
CA ASN A 27 8.85 -3.88 13.18
C ASN A 27 7.65 -4.71 12.70
N VAL A 28 7.84 -5.60 11.72
CA VAL A 28 6.81 -6.55 11.29
C VAL A 28 7.09 -7.92 11.92
N ASP A 29 6.11 -8.45 12.65
CA ASP A 29 6.17 -9.81 13.21
C ASP A 29 6.19 -10.86 12.08
N VAL A 30 7.08 -11.84 12.23
CA VAL A 30 7.27 -12.97 11.30
C VAL A 30 5.97 -13.72 11.01
N VAL A 31 5.04 -13.78 11.96
CA VAL A 31 3.74 -14.42 11.74
C VAL A 31 2.96 -13.72 10.62
N TYR A 32 3.01 -12.39 10.53
CA TYR A 32 2.32 -11.65 9.47
C TYR A 32 3.06 -11.74 8.14
N GLN A 33 4.39 -11.73 8.15
CA GLN A 33 5.21 -11.95 6.95
C GLN A 33 4.82 -13.28 6.30
N LYS A 34 4.85 -14.38 7.07
CA LYS A 34 4.47 -15.72 6.59
C LYS A 34 3.05 -15.79 6.04
N ARG A 35 2.09 -15.10 6.68
CA ARG A 35 0.70 -15.06 6.20
C ARG A 35 0.58 -14.33 4.86
N ILE A 36 1.28 -13.20 4.69
CA ILE A 36 1.28 -12.43 3.45
C ILE A 36 2.01 -13.20 2.34
N GLU A 37 3.17 -13.77 2.64
CA GLU A 37 3.91 -14.64 1.72
C GLU A 37 3.06 -15.82 1.24
N ALA A 38 2.35 -16.49 2.15
CA ALA A 38 1.45 -17.58 1.78
C ALA A 38 0.32 -17.13 0.86
N LEU A 39 -0.18 -15.88 0.97
CA LEU A 39 -1.17 -15.34 0.04
C LEU A 39 -0.56 -15.07 -1.34
N LEU A 40 0.63 -14.46 -1.39
CA LEU A 40 1.35 -14.17 -2.64
C LEU A 40 1.68 -15.46 -3.41
N LEU A 41 2.09 -16.51 -2.70
CA LEU A 41 2.55 -17.76 -3.30
C LEU A 41 1.42 -18.72 -3.67
N LYS A 42 0.19 -18.51 -3.18
CA LYS A 42 -0.97 -19.36 -3.51
C LYS A 42 -1.45 -19.24 -4.96
N GLY A 43 -1.02 -18.22 -5.71
CA GLY A 43 -1.50 -17.93 -7.06
C GLY A 43 -0.60 -18.36 -8.23
N HIS A 44 0.64 -18.80 -7.99
CA HIS A 44 1.62 -19.04 -9.07
C HIS A 44 2.37 -20.36 -8.91
N HIS A 45 2.39 -21.18 -9.98
CA HIS A 45 3.30 -22.31 -10.09
C HIS A 45 4.76 -21.81 -10.13
N SER A 46 5.58 -22.42 -9.27
CA SER A 46 7.02 -22.21 -9.01
C SER A 46 7.37 -21.04 -8.07
N SER A 47 7.82 -21.41 -6.88
CA SER A 47 8.41 -20.59 -5.80
C SER A 47 9.74 -19.88 -6.17
N HIS A 48 10.03 -19.66 -7.45
CA HIS A 48 11.35 -19.23 -7.93
C HIS A 48 11.41 -17.77 -8.41
N SER A 49 10.41 -16.98 -8.04
CA SER A 49 10.20 -15.63 -8.57
C SER A 49 9.73 -14.64 -7.51
N TYR A 50 10.01 -14.84 -6.23
CA TYR A 50 9.66 -13.90 -5.16
C TYR A 50 10.87 -13.67 -4.25
N GLU A 51 11.26 -12.42 -4.10
CA GLU A 51 12.36 -11.99 -3.23
C GLU A 51 11.87 -10.82 -2.39
N PRO A 52 11.68 -10.99 -1.06
CA PRO A 52 11.30 -9.88 -0.19
C PRO A 52 12.43 -8.86 -0.12
N LEU A 53 12.08 -7.57 -0.15
CA LEU A 53 13.03 -6.46 -0.06
C LEU A 53 12.84 -5.67 1.24
N VAL A 54 11.59 -5.28 1.53
CA VAL A 54 11.26 -4.47 2.71
C VAL A 54 9.95 -4.96 3.34
N TRP A 55 9.93 -5.04 4.65
CA TRP A 55 8.73 -5.19 5.48
C TRP A 55 8.65 -4.00 6.42
N LYS A 56 7.55 -3.25 6.39
CA LYS A 56 7.35 -2.09 7.25
C LYS A 56 5.98 -2.09 7.88
N LYS A 57 5.93 -2.07 9.21
CA LYS A 57 4.70 -1.77 9.96
C LYS A 57 4.48 -0.26 9.89
N LEU A 58 3.35 0.15 9.35
CA LEU A 58 2.99 1.57 9.24
C LEU A 58 2.51 2.09 10.60
N HIS A 59 2.89 3.32 10.94
CA HIS A 59 2.57 3.99 12.21
C HIS A 59 1.06 4.19 12.41
N SER A 60 0.34 4.45 11.32
CA SER A 60 -1.12 4.49 11.22
C SER A 60 -1.79 3.26 11.84
N SER A 61 -1.12 2.11 11.91
CA SER A 61 -1.63 0.91 12.61
C SER A 61 -2.03 1.22 14.06
N GLU A 62 -1.18 1.94 14.79
CA GLU A 62 -1.41 2.24 16.21
C GLU A 62 -2.47 3.32 16.39
N VAL A 63 -2.40 4.36 15.55
CA VAL A 63 -3.33 5.49 15.58
C VAL A 63 -4.75 5.04 15.23
N VAL A 64 -4.91 4.29 14.13
CA VAL A 64 -6.20 3.75 13.70
C VAL A 64 -6.74 2.77 14.75
N SER A 65 -5.91 1.87 15.26
CA SER A 65 -6.34 0.89 16.27
C SER A 65 -6.93 1.57 17.51
N LYS A 66 -6.25 2.61 17.99
CA LYS A 66 -6.70 3.42 19.12
C LYS A 66 -8.03 4.11 18.83
N ARG A 67 -8.16 4.72 17.65
CA ARG A 67 -9.37 5.45 17.25
C ARG A 67 -10.60 4.54 17.15
N ILE A 68 -10.44 3.36 16.55
CA ILE A 68 -11.57 2.43 16.32
C ILE A 68 -11.82 1.48 17.50
N GLY A 69 -10.94 1.47 18.52
CA GLY A 69 -11.04 0.56 19.66
C GLY A 69 -10.89 -0.92 19.31
N LYS A 70 -10.29 -1.22 18.16
CA LYS A 70 -10.06 -2.57 17.63
C LYS A 70 -8.69 -2.62 16.99
N ARG A 71 -8.17 -3.83 16.80
CA ARG A 71 -6.89 -4.03 16.15
C ARG A 71 -6.98 -3.72 14.65
N ALA A 72 -6.11 -2.84 14.17
CA ALA A 72 -5.86 -2.55 12.77
C ALA A 72 -4.34 -2.51 12.53
N LEU A 73 -3.84 -3.41 11.69
CA LEU A 73 -2.42 -3.47 11.35
C LEU A 73 -2.25 -3.27 9.84
N PHE A 74 -1.44 -2.29 9.47
CA PHE A 74 -1.07 -2.03 8.08
C PHE A 74 0.41 -2.36 7.87
N ILE A 75 0.68 -3.17 6.86
CA ILE A 75 2.03 -3.61 6.50
C ILE A 75 2.30 -3.19 5.06
N GLN A 76 3.29 -2.32 4.88
CA GLN A 76 3.88 -2.04 3.58
C GLN A 76 4.94 -3.11 3.32
N HIS A 77 4.86 -3.73 2.16
CA HIS A 77 5.76 -4.78 1.74
C HIS A 77 6.24 -4.52 0.33
N ARG A 78 7.56 -4.47 0.17
CA ARG A 78 8.23 -4.34 -1.11
C ARG A 78 8.94 -5.64 -1.43
N PHE A 79 8.78 -6.11 -2.66
CA PHE A 79 9.35 -7.37 -3.12
C PHE A 79 9.67 -7.30 -4.61
N ARG A 80 10.59 -8.15 -5.04
CA ARG A 80 10.89 -8.37 -6.45
C ARG A 80 10.24 -9.66 -6.89
N GLU A 81 9.57 -9.62 -8.04
CA GLU A 81 9.09 -10.80 -8.71
C GLU A 81 9.69 -11.00 -10.09
N LYS A 82 9.85 -12.26 -10.53
CA LYS A 82 10.18 -12.54 -11.93
C LYS A 82 8.89 -12.62 -12.74
N ASN A 83 8.82 -11.83 -13.80
CA ASN A 83 7.71 -11.90 -14.75
C ASN A 83 7.85 -13.13 -15.66
N ILE A 84 6.80 -13.41 -16.44
CA ILE A 84 6.73 -14.52 -17.39
C ILE A 84 7.82 -14.48 -18.48
N TYR A 85 8.46 -13.32 -18.68
CA TYR A 85 9.54 -13.11 -19.65
C TYR A 85 10.95 -13.14 -19.01
N LYS A 86 11.08 -13.65 -17.77
CA LYS A 86 12.32 -13.72 -16.98
C LYS A 86 12.92 -12.36 -16.59
N GLY A 87 12.19 -11.25 -16.80
CA GLY A 87 12.55 -9.95 -16.26
C GLY A 87 12.16 -9.83 -14.78
N SER A 88 12.89 -9.04 -14.00
CA SER A 88 12.54 -8.71 -12.62
C SER A 88 11.68 -7.46 -12.55
N LEU A 89 10.56 -7.53 -11.83
CA LEU A 89 9.70 -6.39 -11.52
C LEU A 89 9.71 -6.17 -10.00
N GLU A 90 10.00 -4.94 -9.58
CA GLU A 90 9.80 -4.53 -8.19
C GLU A 90 8.35 -4.11 -7.98
N LYS A 91 7.73 -4.63 -6.94
CA LYS A 91 6.38 -4.30 -6.50
C LYS A 91 6.41 -3.80 -5.08
N GLU A 92 5.48 -2.90 -4.79
CA GLU A 92 5.19 -2.46 -3.43
C GLU A 92 3.69 -2.61 -3.19
N SER A 93 3.34 -3.15 -2.04
CA SER A 93 1.96 -3.40 -1.68
C SER A 93 1.71 -3.06 -0.22
N VAL A 94 0.51 -2.62 0.09
CA VAL A 94 0.04 -2.38 1.45
C VAL A 94 -1.03 -3.41 1.78
N TYR A 95 -0.85 -4.10 2.89
CA TYR A 95 -1.77 -5.10 3.42
C TYR A 95 -2.43 -4.61 4.70
N PHE A 96 -3.72 -4.88 4.85
CA PHE A 96 -4.47 -4.71 6.08
C PHE A 96 -4.68 -6.04 6.80
N ILE A 97 -4.49 -6.01 8.11
CA ILE A 97 -4.72 -7.14 9.00
C ILE A 97 -5.54 -6.65 10.20
N GLY A 98 -6.83 -6.95 10.19
CA GLY A 98 -7.70 -6.88 11.36
C GLY A 98 -7.59 -8.17 12.18
N ASP A 99 -8.73 -8.81 12.41
CA ASP A 99 -8.79 -10.09 13.14
C ASP A 99 -8.65 -11.33 12.22
N GLY A 100 -8.67 -11.12 10.89
CA GLY A 100 -8.74 -12.18 9.88
C GLY A 100 -7.46 -12.43 9.08
N THR A 101 -7.63 -12.98 7.89
CA THR A 101 -6.57 -13.12 6.88
C THR A 101 -6.12 -11.74 6.39
N PRO A 102 -4.84 -11.55 6.06
CA PRO A 102 -4.40 -10.31 5.43
C PRO A 102 -5.18 -10.04 4.13
N SER A 103 -5.54 -8.77 3.93
CA SER A 103 -6.19 -8.29 2.71
C SER A 103 -5.28 -7.28 2.02
N LEU A 104 -5.12 -7.42 0.71
CA LEU A 104 -4.42 -6.43 -0.10
C LEU A 104 -5.26 -5.14 -0.15
N MET A 105 -4.67 -4.00 0.20
CA MET A 105 -5.30 -2.68 0.10
C MET A 105 -4.80 -1.90 -1.12
N PHE A 106 -3.49 -1.88 -1.31
CA PHE A 106 -2.85 -1.16 -2.41
C PHE A 106 -1.77 -2.03 -3.03
N ASP A 107 -1.73 -2.10 -4.35
CA ASP A 107 -0.64 -2.69 -5.15
C ASP A 107 -0.12 -1.71 -6.21
N PHE A 108 -0.39 -0.42 -6.01
CA PHE A 108 -0.03 0.69 -6.87
C PHE A 108 0.67 1.81 -6.09
N ASP A 109 1.33 2.71 -6.82
CA ASP A 109 1.94 3.92 -6.27
C ASP A 109 0.85 4.90 -5.80
N VAL A 110 0.62 4.96 -4.49
CA VAL A 110 -0.43 5.76 -3.87
C VAL A 110 -0.25 7.26 -4.13
N LYS A 111 0.99 7.76 -4.16
CA LYS A 111 1.27 9.18 -4.43
C LYS A 111 0.87 9.56 -5.85
N LYS A 112 1.20 8.72 -6.83
CA LYS A 112 0.78 8.92 -8.23
C LYS A 112 -0.72 8.72 -8.43
N ALA A 113 -1.30 7.72 -7.79
CA ALA A 113 -2.73 7.47 -7.89
C ALA A 113 -3.55 8.62 -7.28
N PHE A 114 -3.09 9.21 -6.18
CA PHE A 114 -3.74 10.38 -5.56
C PHE A 114 -3.64 11.62 -6.45
N ASP A 115 -2.49 11.85 -7.08
CA ASP A 115 -2.31 12.92 -8.09
C ASP A 115 -3.30 12.76 -9.25
N ALA A 116 -3.41 11.54 -9.78
CA ALA A 116 -4.36 11.21 -10.84
C ALA A 116 -5.82 11.35 -10.38
N PHE A 117 -6.13 11.03 -9.12
CA PHE A 117 -7.46 11.16 -8.55
C PHE A 117 -7.93 12.62 -8.51
N ILE A 118 -7.12 13.53 -7.96
CA ILE A 118 -7.49 14.95 -7.78
C ILE A 118 -7.45 15.73 -9.10
N SER A 119 -6.67 15.27 -10.08
CA SER A 119 -6.60 15.85 -11.43
C SER A 119 -7.63 15.30 -12.41
N ASN A 120 -8.38 14.25 -12.04
CA ASN A 120 -9.35 13.60 -12.93
C ASN A 120 -10.60 14.50 -13.13
N PRO A 121 -10.93 14.91 -14.36
CA PRO A 121 -12.08 15.79 -14.63
C PRO A 121 -13.42 15.22 -14.17
N THR A 122 -13.59 13.89 -14.23
CA THR A 122 -14.82 13.23 -13.76
C THR A 122 -14.92 13.40 -12.26
N ILE A 123 -13.83 13.13 -11.52
CA ILE A 123 -13.80 13.29 -10.06
C ILE A 123 -13.97 14.77 -9.70
N GLN A 124 -13.32 15.70 -10.39
CA GLN A 124 -13.51 17.14 -10.19
C GLN A 124 -14.98 17.54 -10.30
N LYS A 125 -15.70 17.00 -11.30
CA LYS A 125 -17.13 17.23 -11.45
C LYS A 125 -17.95 16.66 -10.30
N LEU A 126 -17.57 15.51 -9.72
CA LEU A 126 -18.24 14.95 -8.53
C LEU A 126 -18.09 15.83 -7.31
N PHE A 127 -16.92 16.43 -7.14
CA PHE A 127 -16.63 17.30 -6.01
C PHE A 127 -17.05 18.76 -6.26
N ALA A 128 -17.55 19.10 -7.44
CA ALA A 128 -17.89 20.48 -7.81
C ALA A 128 -19.00 21.09 -6.93
N SER A 129 -19.93 20.28 -6.42
CA SER A 129 -20.98 20.71 -5.48
C SER A 129 -20.52 20.74 -4.02
N SER A 130 -19.30 20.28 -3.74
CA SER A 130 -18.76 20.24 -2.39
C SER A 130 -17.99 21.51 -2.05
N ILE A 131 -17.57 21.63 -0.78
CA ILE A 131 -16.67 22.70 -0.34
C ILE A 131 -15.26 22.58 -0.94
N TRP A 132 -14.93 21.44 -1.54
CA TRP A 132 -13.60 21.13 -2.04
C TRP A 132 -13.45 21.46 -3.51
N ASN A 133 -12.59 22.44 -3.78
CA ASN A 133 -12.10 22.71 -5.13
C ASN A 133 -10.90 21.80 -5.44
N LEU A 134 -11.14 20.73 -6.20
CA LEU A 134 -10.10 19.75 -6.53
C LEU A 134 -9.01 20.28 -7.48
N GLU A 135 -9.29 21.28 -8.31
CA GLU A 135 -8.25 21.94 -9.12
C GLU A 135 -7.25 22.67 -8.21
N SER A 136 -7.77 23.42 -7.22
CA SER A 136 -6.95 24.08 -6.21
C SER A 136 -6.23 23.07 -5.32
N LEU A 137 -6.89 21.96 -4.99
CA LEU A 137 -6.28 20.88 -4.21
C LEU A 137 -5.11 20.24 -4.96
N HIS A 138 -5.22 20.04 -6.27
CA HIS A 138 -4.15 19.50 -7.10
C HIS A 138 -2.90 20.39 -7.05
N VAL A 139 -3.06 21.71 -7.15
CA VAL A 139 -1.95 22.67 -6.97
C VAL A 139 -1.34 22.56 -5.57
N ASN A 140 -2.17 22.48 -4.53
CA ASN A 140 -1.68 22.32 -3.16
C ASN A 140 -0.93 20.99 -2.96
N TYR A 141 -1.39 19.90 -3.58
CA TYR A 141 -0.71 18.62 -3.51
C TYR A 141 0.67 18.67 -4.16
N GLN A 142 0.81 19.30 -5.33
CA GLN A 142 2.11 19.50 -5.98
C GLN A 142 3.10 20.32 -5.12
N GLN A 143 2.59 21.23 -4.28
CA GLN A 143 3.38 22.07 -3.38
C GLN A 143 3.61 21.45 -1.99
N SER A 144 2.87 20.39 -1.64
CA SER A 144 2.82 19.84 -0.27
C SER A 144 4.16 19.29 0.25
N ALA A 145 5.07 18.91 -0.65
CA ALA A 145 6.40 18.44 -0.29
C ALA A 145 7.28 19.55 0.33
N SER A 146 7.06 20.81 -0.04
CA SER A 146 7.87 21.95 0.38
C SER A 146 7.07 23.04 1.11
N ASN A 147 5.74 23.02 1.02
CA ASN A 147 4.85 23.99 1.65
C ASN A 147 3.95 23.32 2.71
N LYS A 148 4.18 23.67 3.99
CA LYS A 148 3.40 23.16 5.12
C LYS A 148 1.92 23.52 5.02
N ALA A 149 1.58 24.75 4.62
CA ALA A 149 0.19 25.17 4.52
C ALA A 149 -0.55 24.36 3.44
N SER A 150 0.08 24.16 2.28
CA SER A 150 -0.48 23.32 1.22
C SER A 150 -0.62 21.86 1.65
N LYS A 151 0.35 21.33 2.41
CA LYS A 151 0.23 19.99 3.00
C LYS A 151 -0.99 19.88 3.91
N GLU A 152 -1.20 20.84 4.81
CA GLU A 152 -2.37 20.84 5.71
C GLU A 152 -3.70 20.93 4.96
N VAL A 153 -3.78 21.70 3.86
CA VAL A 153 -4.98 21.73 2.99
C VAL A 153 -5.27 20.34 2.42
N VAL A 154 -4.25 19.62 1.98
CA VAL A 154 -4.43 18.25 1.46
C VAL A 154 -4.86 17.29 2.57
N LYS A 155 -4.31 17.42 3.78
CA LYS A 155 -4.76 16.63 4.92
C LYS A 155 -6.21 16.94 5.30
N ASP A 156 -6.60 18.21 5.36
CA ASP A 156 -7.98 18.59 5.64
C ASP A 156 -8.94 17.95 4.63
N PHE A 157 -8.58 17.93 3.34
CA PHE A 157 -9.35 17.21 2.32
C PHE A 157 -9.49 15.73 2.68
N ILE A 158 -8.38 15.02 2.89
CA ILE A 158 -8.36 13.57 3.18
C ILE A 158 -9.26 13.23 4.38
N TYR A 159 -9.13 13.98 5.48
CA TYR A 159 -9.90 13.74 6.70
C TYR A 159 -11.37 14.14 6.54
N SER A 160 -11.68 15.15 5.72
CA SER A 160 -13.07 15.53 5.46
C SER A 160 -13.88 14.46 4.72
N ILE A 161 -13.24 13.60 3.90
CA ILE A 161 -13.93 12.54 3.15
C ILE A 161 -14.65 11.56 4.08
N ARG A 162 -14.15 11.39 5.31
CA ARG A 162 -14.83 10.60 6.36
C ARG A 162 -16.23 11.11 6.67
N HIS A 163 -16.46 12.41 6.51
CA HIS A 163 -17.72 13.08 6.82
C HIS A 163 -18.68 13.20 5.62
N TYR A 164 -18.30 12.71 4.44
CA TYR A 164 -19.22 12.66 3.29
C TYR A 164 -20.42 11.74 3.59
N SER A 165 -21.60 12.14 3.13
CA SER A 165 -22.84 11.40 3.38
C SER A 165 -22.83 10.02 2.69
N LYS A 166 -23.75 9.13 3.07
CA LYS A 166 -23.86 7.80 2.42
C LYS A 166 -24.43 7.90 1.01
N GLU A 167 -25.24 8.93 0.79
CA GLU A 167 -25.84 9.29 -0.49
C GLU A 167 -24.75 9.71 -1.48
N ASP A 168 -23.77 10.49 -1.02
CA ASP A 168 -22.61 10.88 -1.83
C ASP A 168 -21.71 9.69 -2.18
N LEU A 169 -21.60 8.69 -1.30
CA LEU A 169 -20.86 7.46 -1.58
C LEU A 169 -21.52 6.67 -2.73
N SER A 170 -22.85 6.51 -2.69
CA SER A 170 -23.58 5.76 -3.73
C SER A 170 -23.48 6.45 -5.09
N TYR A 171 -23.56 7.79 -5.08
CA TYR A 171 -23.34 8.61 -6.28
C TYR A 171 -21.90 8.50 -6.80
N LEU A 172 -20.91 8.50 -5.91
CA LEU A 172 -19.51 8.37 -6.27
C LEU A 172 -19.17 6.97 -6.80
N GLU A 173 -19.76 5.91 -6.25
CA GLU A 173 -19.68 4.55 -6.79
C GLU A 173 -20.27 4.47 -8.20
N GLU A 174 -21.45 5.05 -8.41
CA GLU A 174 -22.10 5.11 -9.73
C GLU A 174 -21.24 5.86 -10.75
N GLU A 175 -20.72 7.03 -10.40
CA GLU A 175 -19.98 7.87 -11.32
C GLU A 175 -18.57 7.36 -11.60
N ILE A 176 -17.91 6.74 -10.60
CA ILE A 176 -16.65 6.02 -10.82
C ILE A 176 -16.91 4.84 -11.77
N SER A 177 -18.01 4.11 -11.64
CA SER A 177 -18.31 2.98 -12.53
C SER A 177 -18.47 3.37 -14.01
N LYS A 178 -18.77 4.64 -14.29
CA LYS A 178 -18.87 5.22 -15.65
C LYS A 178 -17.50 5.58 -16.25
N ALA A 179 -16.40 5.51 -15.50
CA ALA A 179 -15.07 5.82 -16.02
C ALA A 179 -14.57 4.74 -16.99
N TYR A 180 -13.87 5.17 -18.04
CA TYR A 180 -13.53 4.32 -19.20
C TYR A 180 -12.43 3.27 -18.95
N MET A 181 -11.75 3.28 -17.80
CA MET A 181 -10.61 2.39 -17.51
C MET A 181 -10.77 1.64 -16.19
N PRO A 182 -10.91 0.30 -16.20
CA PRO A 182 -11.13 -0.51 -14.99
C PRO A 182 -10.07 -0.35 -13.91
N LEU A 183 -8.79 -0.20 -14.28
CA LEU A 183 -7.70 -0.02 -13.31
C LEU A 183 -7.75 1.35 -12.63
N SER A 184 -8.11 2.40 -13.38
CA SER A 184 -8.30 3.75 -12.82
C SER A 184 -9.47 3.78 -11.84
N ILE A 185 -10.54 3.03 -12.13
CA ILE A 185 -11.68 2.82 -11.24
C ILE A 185 -11.24 2.18 -9.93
N ALA A 186 -10.52 1.05 -10.00
CA ALA A 186 -10.09 0.32 -8.82
C ALA A 186 -9.22 1.18 -7.89
N ASN A 187 -8.25 1.91 -8.46
CA ASN A 187 -7.36 2.78 -7.69
C ASN A 187 -8.12 3.94 -7.05
N THR A 188 -9.01 4.59 -7.81
CA THR A 188 -9.86 5.69 -7.34
C THR A 188 -10.74 5.24 -6.17
N MET A 189 -11.38 4.07 -6.30
CA MET A 189 -12.23 3.52 -5.25
C MET A 189 -11.42 3.14 -4.01
N ALA A 190 -10.26 2.50 -4.19
CA ALA A 190 -9.37 2.14 -3.09
C ALA A 190 -8.89 3.38 -2.31
N LEU A 191 -8.53 4.45 -3.01
CA LEU A 191 -8.17 5.73 -2.40
C LEU A 191 -9.34 6.34 -1.64
N PHE A 192 -10.52 6.43 -2.26
CA PHE A 192 -11.70 7.01 -1.63
C PHE A 192 -12.11 6.25 -0.37
N MET A 193 -12.20 4.93 -0.45
CA MET A 193 -12.52 4.08 0.70
C MET A 193 -11.47 4.18 1.80
N SER A 194 -10.20 4.33 1.44
CA SER A 194 -9.13 4.52 2.42
C SER A 194 -9.22 5.90 3.09
N MET A 195 -9.50 6.98 2.36
CA MET A 195 -9.75 8.29 2.97
C MET A 195 -10.94 8.26 3.93
N ARG A 196 -11.99 7.52 3.56
CA ARG A 196 -13.20 7.41 4.38
C ARG A 196 -12.99 6.58 5.65
N LEU A 197 -12.31 5.43 5.53
CA LEU A 197 -12.18 4.47 6.62
C LEU A 197 -10.92 4.71 7.45
N PHE A 198 -9.80 5.06 6.83
CA PHE A 198 -8.47 5.13 7.42
C PHE A 198 -7.69 6.36 6.89
N PRO A 199 -8.18 7.60 7.07
CA PRO A 199 -7.49 8.80 6.60
C PRO A 199 -6.04 8.91 7.13
N GLU A 200 -5.76 8.39 8.33
CA GLU A 200 -4.42 8.30 8.92
C GLU A 200 -3.46 7.47 8.08
N LEU A 201 -3.94 6.37 7.47
CA LEU A 201 -3.13 5.54 6.58
C LEU A 201 -2.77 6.34 5.33
N LEU A 202 -3.71 7.07 4.75
CA LEU A 202 -3.43 7.86 3.56
C LEU A 202 -2.51 9.05 3.87
N GLU A 203 -2.68 9.70 5.02
CA GLU A 203 -1.74 10.73 5.50
C GLU A 203 -0.31 10.18 5.55
N GLU A 204 -0.13 8.99 6.13
CA GLU A 204 1.19 8.36 6.23
C GLU A 204 1.76 8.01 4.86
N LEU A 205 0.94 7.46 3.95
CA LEU A 205 1.42 7.05 2.63
C LEU A 205 1.78 8.23 1.72
N LEU A 206 1.12 9.38 1.91
CA LEU A 206 1.40 10.59 1.14
C LEU A 206 2.54 11.42 1.73
N PHE A 207 2.63 11.50 3.06
CA PHE A 207 3.49 12.46 3.76
C PHE A 207 4.48 11.87 4.75
N ASP A 208 4.49 10.55 4.91
CA ASP A 208 5.36 9.82 5.85
C ASP A 208 5.18 10.26 7.32
N GLU A 209 3.97 10.73 7.68
CA GLU A 209 3.60 11.22 9.02
C GLU A 209 2.12 10.96 9.34
N VAL A 210 1.77 10.90 10.63
CA VAL A 210 0.38 10.80 11.13
C VAL A 210 0.18 11.78 12.27
N ILE A 211 0.07 13.07 11.94
CA ILE A 211 0.08 14.16 12.92
C ILE A 211 -1.03 15.18 12.67
N TYR A 212 -2.07 14.83 11.93
CA TYR A 212 -3.15 15.75 11.60
C TYR A 212 -3.80 16.38 12.85
N THR A 213 -3.88 17.71 12.83
CA THR A 213 -4.50 18.53 13.88
C THR A 213 -5.57 19.48 13.33
N GLY A 214 -6.02 19.27 12.10
CA GLY A 214 -6.98 20.15 11.44
C GLY A 214 -8.43 19.96 11.88
N THR A 215 -9.33 20.48 11.07
CA THR A 215 -10.75 20.68 11.41
C THR A 215 -11.54 19.37 11.53
N TYR A 216 -11.15 18.31 10.81
CA TYR A 216 -11.95 17.09 10.60
C TYR A 216 -11.47 15.87 11.42
N LYS A 217 -11.08 16.09 12.68
CA LYS A 217 -10.49 15.06 13.56
C LYS A 217 -11.50 14.00 14.04
#